data_AF-A0A9C8L8D8-F1
#
_entry.id   AF-A0A9C8L8D8-F1
#
_cell.length_a   1.000
_cell.length_b   1.000
_cell.length_c   1.000
_cell.angle_alpha   90.00
_cell.angle_beta   90.00
_cell.angle_gamma   90.00
#
_symmetry.space_group_name_H-M   'P 1'
#
loop_
_entity.id
_entity.type
_entity.pdbx_description
1 polymer ?
#
loop_
_entity_poly.entity_id
_entity_poly.type
_entity_poly.pdbx_seq_one_letter_code
_entity_poly.pdbx_strand_id
1 'polypeptide(L)'
;LLMYTPYDRATLTRRMRRDVLPIPFLRQVYAAVKKRLDGQAVGQIAAGDLERDLRTEGTRIRVALSMLEEAQLLQRGPDIPCSALVCQTIDDAAAAVPAAGAPAFAAFCRAARLRPGQWLTINLLETALQANLSPMAIERDLLQWEEAGWINYRPSGRDMLLELRAPPPDAAARVADLLERHETVQSQRVDEIAAYAQTRRCRHGHLNAYLGGRVIERCEAANSRANSRADSWADGQADSRCDNCLRRSKDSAPAPPTAPDLPNEREQLLTILQCVESAPWSWGRRTLTRILRGDVKSRPGQYSLHQKGREQAQFGALAFRSSTAVEQLIQRLEYAGFLEARQLEHRGAVLDLTPAGKAALENPAALDDLLTS
;
A
#
# COMPACT_ATOMS: atom_id res chain seq x y z
N LEU A 1 -26.65 10.00 5.96
CA LEU A 1 -26.85 8.54 5.89
C LEU A 1 -26.01 8.02 4.74
N LEU A 2 -25.07 7.12 4.99
CA LEU A 2 -24.33 6.47 3.90
C LEU A 2 -25.17 5.33 3.31
N MET A 3 -25.44 5.42 2.01
CA MET A 3 -26.03 4.32 1.24
C MET A 3 -24.88 3.42 0.75
N TYR A 4 -24.90 2.15 1.13
CA TYR A 4 -23.90 1.16 0.70
C TYR A 4 -24.57 -0.19 0.45
N THR A 5 -24.19 -0.83 -0.64
CA THR A 5 -24.70 -2.13 -1.04
C THR A 5 -23.55 -3.12 -1.28
N PRO A 6 -23.82 -4.44 -1.23
CA PRO A 6 -22.83 -5.44 -1.65
C PRO A 6 -22.31 -5.25 -3.08
N TYR A 7 -23.09 -4.60 -3.97
CA TYR A 7 -22.68 -4.31 -5.35
C TYR A 7 -21.59 -3.24 -5.43
N ASP A 8 -21.58 -2.30 -4.48
CA ASP A 8 -20.52 -1.27 -4.40
C ASP A 8 -19.16 -1.93 -4.08
N ARG A 9 -19.14 -2.92 -3.18
CA ARG A 9 -17.95 -3.73 -2.92
C ARG A 9 -17.46 -4.44 -4.18
N ALA A 10 -18.36 -5.11 -4.89
CA ALA A 10 -18.02 -5.82 -6.11
C ALA A 10 -17.46 -4.88 -7.18
N THR A 11 -17.99 -3.66 -7.27
CA THR A 11 -17.49 -2.62 -8.17
C THR A 11 -16.10 -2.14 -7.78
N LEU A 12 -15.85 -1.88 -6.49
CA LEU A 12 -14.52 -1.52 -5.98
C LEU A 12 -13.50 -2.64 -6.25
N THR A 13 -13.84 -3.90 -5.95
CA THR A 13 -12.98 -5.04 -6.25
C THR A 13 -12.69 -5.18 -7.75
N ARG A 14 -13.70 -4.97 -8.61
CA ARG A 14 -13.52 -5.02 -10.07
C ARG A 14 -12.59 -3.93 -10.57
N ARG A 15 -12.76 -2.69 -10.11
CA ARG A 15 -11.88 -1.56 -10.48
C ARG A 15 -10.46 -1.80 -10.01
N MET A 16 -10.29 -2.19 -8.75
CA MET A 16 -9.00 -2.56 -8.17
C MET A 16 -8.27 -3.62 -9.01
N ARG A 17 -8.97 -4.69 -9.40
CA ARG A 17 -8.38 -5.76 -10.25
C ARG A 17 -7.96 -5.26 -11.63
N ARG A 18 -8.66 -4.28 -12.20
CA ARG A 18 -8.30 -3.68 -13.49
C ARG A 18 -6.98 -2.90 -13.40
N ASP A 19 -6.70 -2.33 -12.23
CA ASP A 19 -5.54 -1.49 -11.97
C ASP A 19 -4.30 -2.30 -11.57
N VAL A 20 -4.44 -3.63 -11.38
CA VAL A 20 -3.29 -4.53 -11.15
C VAL A 20 -2.44 -4.62 -12.42
N LEU A 21 -1.12 -4.46 -12.24
CA LEU A 21 -0.15 -4.60 -13.32
C LEU A 21 0.30 -6.06 -13.44
N PRO A 22 0.06 -6.71 -14.58
CA PRO A 22 0.48 -8.10 -14.75
C PRO A 22 1.98 -8.18 -15.08
N ILE A 23 2.66 -9.26 -14.65
CA ILE A 23 4.10 -9.49 -14.94
C ILE A 23 4.45 -9.34 -16.43
N PRO A 24 3.67 -9.88 -17.39
CA PRO A 24 3.93 -9.67 -18.82
C PRO A 24 4.02 -8.20 -19.22
N PHE A 25 3.21 -7.33 -18.61
CA PHE A 25 3.25 -5.90 -18.88
C PHE A 25 4.51 -5.24 -18.34
N LEU A 26 4.95 -5.59 -17.11
CA LEU A 26 6.24 -5.11 -16.59
C LEU A 26 7.41 -5.53 -17.48
N ARG A 27 7.39 -6.76 -18.01
CA ARG A 27 8.40 -7.25 -18.96
C ARG A 27 8.38 -6.45 -20.27
N GLN A 28 7.20 -6.11 -20.79
CA GLN A 28 7.05 -5.26 -21.97
C GLN A 28 7.60 -3.85 -21.73
N VAL A 29 7.29 -3.24 -20.59
CA VAL A 29 7.81 -1.91 -20.20
C VAL A 29 9.33 -1.95 -20.12
N TYR A 30 9.91 -2.93 -19.42
CA TYR A 30 11.35 -3.08 -19.32
C TYR A 30 12.02 -3.28 -20.69
N ALA A 31 11.42 -4.10 -21.56
CA ALA A 31 11.91 -4.32 -22.92
C ALA A 31 11.82 -3.06 -23.78
N ALA A 32 10.74 -2.26 -23.64
CA ALA A 32 10.58 -1.00 -24.35
C ALA A 32 11.64 0.02 -23.91
N VAL A 33 11.89 0.16 -22.61
CA VAL A 33 12.99 1.00 -22.08
C VAL A 33 14.33 0.53 -22.65
N LYS A 34 14.63 -0.76 -22.56
CA LYS A 34 15.88 -1.32 -23.10
C LYS A 34 16.06 -1.08 -24.60
N LYS A 35 14.98 -1.20 -25.37
CA LYS A 35 14.99 -0.89 -26.81
C LYS A 35 15.28 0.59 -27.06
N ARG A 36 14.66 1.49 -26.30
CA ARG A 36 14.82 2.94 -26.46
C ARG A 36 16.20 3.44 -26.04
N LEU A 37 16.85 2.78 -25.09
CA LEU A 37 18.23 3.08 -24.71
C LEU A 37 19.27 2.54 -25.70
N ASP A 38 18.88 1.67 -26.65
CA ASP A 38 19.74 1.17 -27.73
C ASP A 38 21.14 0.71 -27.28
N GLY A 39 21.18 -0.08 -26.20
CA GLY A 39 22.42 -0.59 -25.62
C GLY A 39 23.15 0.36 -24.66
N GLN A 40 22.71 1.61 -24.53
CA GLN A 40 23.21 2.52 -23.49
C GLN A 40 22.67 2.14 -22.11
N ALA A 41 23.46 2.37 -21.07
CA ALA A 41 23.04 2.12 -19.69
C ALA A 41 22.09 3.21 -19.17
N VAL A 42 22.22 4.44 -19.65
CA VAL A 42 21.41 5.60 -19.22
C VAL A 42 20.97 6.40 -20.43
N GLY A 43 19.76 6.95 -20.39
CA GLY A 43 19.27 7.78 -21.48
C GLY A 43 17.99 8.53 -21.16
N GLN A 44 17.73 9.53 -22.00
CA GLN A 44 16.53 10.34 -21.98
C GLN A 44 15.44 9.64 -22.80
N ILE A 45 14.26 9.46 -22.21
CA ILE A 45 13.12 8.81 -22.84
C ILE A 45 11.87 9.67 -22.67
N ALA A 46 11.29 10.09 -23.79
CA ALA A 46 10.03 10.80 -23.80
C ALA A 46 8.88 9.88 -23.35
N ALA A 47 8.01 10.37 -22.47
CA ALA A 47 6.86 9.59 -22.00
C ALA A 47 5.95 9.16 -23.16
N GLY A 48 5.72 10.06 -24.11
CA GLY A 48 4.90 9.77 -25.30
C GLY A 48 5.50 8.68 -26.21
N ASP A 49 6.80 8.44 -26.16
CA ASP A 49 7.41 7.33 -26.90
C ASP A 49 7.06 5.98 -26.29
N LEU A 50 7.11 5.86 -24.96
CA LEU A 50 6.68 4.65 -24.27
C LEU A 50 5.18 4.41 -24.42
N GLU A 51 4.36 5.47 -24.40
CA GLU A 51 2.91 5.37 -24.66
C GLU A 51 2.63 4.82 -26.06
N ARG A 52 3.35 5.29 -27.08
CA ARG A 52 3.24 4.79 -28.46
C ARG A 52 3.69 3.34 -28.58
N ASP A 53 4.83 2.98 -27.97
CA ASP A 53 5.39 1.63 -28.04
C ASP A 53 4.51 0.58 -27.35
N LEU A 54 3.96 0.94 -26.18
CA LEU A 54 3.16 0.04 -25.34
C LEU A 54 1.66 0.13 -25.61
N ARG A 55 1.22 1.11 -26.40
CA ARG A 55 -0.19 1.41 -26.72
C ARG A 55 -1.06 1.50 -25.46
N THR A 56 -0.54 2.18 -24.44
CA THR A 56 -1.22 2.34 -23.15
C THR A 56 -1.01 3.74 -22.60
N GLU A 57 -1.87 4.14 -21.66
CA GLU A 57 -1.81 5.46 -21.02
C GLU A 57 -0.57 5.65 -20.12
N GLY A 58 -0.10 6.90 -20.02
CA GLY A 58 1.10 7.28 -19.26
C GLY A 58 1.05 6.93 -17.77
N THR A 59 -0.11 7.01 -17.12
CA THR A 59 -0.24 6.63 -15.69
C THR A 59 0.17 5.19 -15.46
N ARG A 60 -0.29 4.26 -16.32
CA ARG A 60 0.03 2.84 -16.20
C ARG A 60 1.53 2.58 -16.40
N ILE A 61 2.16 3.30 -17.32
CA ILE A 61 3.60 3.23 -17.58
C ILE A 61 4.39 3.77 -16.38
N ARG A 62 4.01 4.91 -15.82
CA ARG A 62 4.68 5.51 -14.65
C ARG A 62 4.64 4.58 -13.44
N VAL A 63 3.52 3.91 -13.18
CA VAL A 63 3.42 2.91 -12.10
C VAL A 63 4.33 1.72 -12.40
N ALA A 64 4.34 1.22 -13.64
CA ALA A 64 5.23 0.12 -14.02
C ALA A 64 6.72 0.47 -13.87
N LEU A 65 7.13 1.68 -14.28
CA LEU A 65 8.49 2.17 -14.07
C LEU A 65 8.83 2.25 -12.58
N SER A 66 7.90 2.69 -11.74
CA SER A 66 8.09 2.70 -10.28
C SER A 66 8.28 1.30 -9.70
N MET A 67 7.53 0.31 -10.19
CA MET A 67 7.68 -1.08 -9.76
C MET A 67 9.01 -1.69 -10.20
N LEU A 68 9.45 -1.40 -11.44
CA LEU A 68 10.74 -1.85 -11.95
C LEU A 68 11.90 -1.19 -11.20
N GLU A 69 11.75 0.05 -10.77
CA GLU A 69 12.71 0.74 -9.91
C GLU A 69 12.82 0.10 -8.52
N GLU A 70 11.68 -0.18 -7.87
CA GLU A 70 11.67 -0.84 -6.56
C GLU A 70 12.26 -2.26 -6.63
N ALA A 71 12.09 -2.94 -7.77
CA ALA A 71 12.74 -4.21 -8.07
C ALA A 71 14.22 -4.09 -8.48
N GLN A 72 14.80 -2.88 -8.46
CA GLN A 72 16.20 -2.58 -8.81
C GLN A 72 16.59 -2.97 -10.24
N LEU A 73 15.63 -3.02 -11.16
CA LEU A 73 15.87 -3.31 -12.58
C LEU A 73 16.22 -2.05 -13.38
N LEU A 74 15.75 -0.90 -12.91
CA LEU A 74 16.09 0.41 -13.44
C LEU A 74 16.19 1.42 -12.31
N GLN A 75 16.69 2.61 -12.61
CA GLN A 75 16.62 3.77 -11.74
C GLN A 75 16.09 4.96 -12.53
N ARG A 76 15.27 5.78 -11.88
CA ARG A 76 14.82 7.06 -12.40
C ARG A 76 15.70 8.18 -11.86
N GLY A 77 16.15 9.04 -12.76
CA GLY A 77 16.75 10.33 -12.42
C GLY A 77 15.70 11.45 -12.38
N PRO A 78 16.13 12.69 -12.11
CA PRO A 78 15.31 13.86 -12.40
C PRO A 78 14.99 13.91 -13.90
N ASP A 79 13.78 14.35 -14.25
CA ASP A 79 13.42 14.58 -15.66
C ASP A 79 14.38 15.63 -16.24
N ILE A 80 15.23 15.21 -17.17
CA ILE A 80 16.33 16.02 -17.68
C ILE A 80 15.83 16.87 -18.86
N PRO A 81 16.30 18.12 -19.01
CA PRO A 81 15.93 18.95 -20.14
C PRO A 81 16.30 18.34 -21.49
N CYS A 82 15.39 18.46 -22.46
CA CYS A 82 15.63 18.03 -23.85
C CYS A 82 16.70 18.91 -24.51
N SER A 83 16.73 20.19 -24.14
CA SER A 83 17.77 21.14 -24.55
C SER A 83 18.00 22.17 -23.45
N ALA A 84 19.17 22.77 -23.44
CA ALA A 84 19.46 23.90 -22.59
C ALA A 84 20.29 24.95 -23.33
N LEU A 85 19.96 26.22 -23.11
CA LEU A 85 20.81 27.34 -23.48
C LEU A 85 21.76 27.61 -22.31
N VAL A 86 23.06 27.56 -22.56
CA VAL A 86 24.11 27.79 -21.56
C VAL A 86 25.06 28.85 -22.06
N CYS A 87 25.48 29.75 -21.16
CA CYS A 87 26.50 30.76 -21.44
C CYS A 87 27.45 30.81 -20.26
N GLN A 88 28.75 30.65 -20.51
CA GLN A 88 29.79 30.85 -19.51
C GLN A 88 29.92 32.35 -19.23
N THR A 89 29.86 32.74 -17.95
CA THR A 89 29.95 34.15 -17.53
C THR A 89 31.30 34.51 -16.96
N ILE A 90 32.06 33.54 -16.46
CA ILE A 90 33.42 33.76 -15.95
C ILE A 90 34.44 33.60 -17.07
N ASP A 91 35.38 34.54 -17.17
CA ASP A 91 36.58 34.36 -17.97
C ASP A 91 37.53 33.41 -17.24
N ASP A 92 38.17 32.47 -17.97
CA ASP A 92 39.12 31.48 -17.43
C ASP A 92 40.24 32.10 -16.54
N ALA A 93 40.47 33.41 -16.64
CA ALA A 93 41.48 34.16 -15.90
C ALA A 93 40.98 34.86 -14.62
N ALA A 94 39.67 34.95 -14.37
CA ALA A 94 39.10 35.77 -13.30
C ALA A 94 38.22 34.96 -12.33
N ALA A 95 38.71 34.84 -11.09
CA ALA A 95 38.03 34.44 -9.86
C ALA A 95 38.06 32.94 -9.47
N ALA A 96 38.76 32.70 -8.36
CA ALA A 96 38.49 31.76 -7.27
C ALA A 96 37.27 30.84 -7.44
N VAL A 97 37.34 29.87 -8.34
CA VAL A 97 36.47 28.70 -8.27
C VAL A 97 36.86 27.93 -7.00
N PRO A 98 36.00 27.78 -5.98
CA PRO A 98 36.26 26.87 -4.87
C PRO A 98 36.69 25.50 -5.42
N ALA A 99 37.83 25.01 -4.93
CA ALA A 99 38.58 23.88 -5.50
C ALA A 99 37.77 22.60 -5.71
N ALA A 100 36.64 22.45 -5.02
CA ALA A 100 35.78 21.27 -5.09
C ALA A 100 34.94 21.17 -6.39
N GLY A 101 34.73 22.25 -7.15
CA GLY A 101 33.87 22.27 -8.35
C GLY A 101 34.58 22.57 -9.68
N ALA A 102 35.79 23.11 -9.64
CA ALA A 102 36.53 23.59 -10.82
C ALA A 102 36.77 22.52 -11.90
N PRO A 103 37.17 21.28 -11.56
CA PRO A 103 37.46 20.27 -12.57
C PRO A 103 36.22 19.84 -13.35
N ALA A 104 35.08 19.69 -12.66
CA ALA A 104 33.81 19.29 -13.27
C ALA A 104 33.27 20.39 -14.18
N PHE A 105 33.32 21.65 -13.73
CA PHE A 105 32.95 22.81 -14.54
C PHE A 105 33.81 22.91 -15.81
N ALA A 106 35.13 22.81 -15.70
CA ALA A 106 36.04 22.86 -16.84
C ALA A 106 35.81 21.69 -17.82
N ALA A 107 35.53 20.48 -17.32
CA ALA A 107 35.17 19.35 -18.15
C ALA A 107 33.86 19.58 -18.92
N PHE A 108 32.85 20.13 -18.24
CA PHE A 108 31.57 20.50 -18.86
C PHE A 108 31.76 21.57 -19.94
N CYS A 109 32.44 22.67 -19.66
CA CYS A 109 32.69 23.74 -20.63
C CYS A 109 33.44 23.23 -21.87
N ARG A 110 34.44 22.34 -21.70
CA ARG A 110 35.14 21.70 -22.82
C ARG A 110 34.21 20.80 -23.65
N ALA A 111 33.38 19.99 -23.01
CA ALA A 111 32.43 19.12 -23.72
C ALA A 111 31.36 19.92 -24.48
N ALA A 112 30.78 20.92 -23.81
CA ALA A 112 29.79 21.85 -24.37
C ALA A 112 30.40 22.84 -25.38
N ARG A 113 31.74 22.94 -25.44
CA ARG A 113 32.50 23.92 -26.23
C ARG A 113 32.11 25.37 -25.92
N LEU A 114 31.80 25.65 -24.66
CA LEU A 114 31.45 26.99 -24.21
C LEU A 114 32.66 27.92 -24.32
N ARG A 115 32.37 29.18 -24.62
CA ARG A 115 33.30 30.30 -24.51
C ARG A 115 32.64 31.38 -23.65
N PRO A 116 33.44 32.17 -22.91
CA PRO A 116 32.89 33.27 -22.12
C PRO A 116 32.02 34.21 -22.97
N GLY A 117 30.84 34.55 -22.47
CA GLY A 117 29.86 35.41 -23.11
C GLY A 117 29.07 34.79 -24.27
N GLN A 118 29.41 33.58 -24.73
CA GLN A 118 28.73 32.92 -25.84
C GLN A 118 27.60 32.02 -25.35
N TRP A 119 26.38 32.27 -25.84
CA TRP A 119 25.24 31.37 -25.66
C TRP A 119 25.30 30.20 -26.65
N LEU A 120 25.19 28.98 -26.13
CA LEU A 120 25.06 27.75 -26.92
C LEU A 120 23.87 26.93 -26.47
N THR A 121 23.14 26.38 -27.44
CA THR A 121 22.14 25.33 -27.19
C THR A 121 22.83 23.98 -27.16
N ILE A 122 22.62 23.22 -26.10
CA ILE A 122 23.21 21.90 -25.90
C ILE A 122 22.14 20.85 -25.57
N ASN A 123 22.44 19.59 -25.87
CA ASN A 123 21.78 18.44 -25.25
C ASN A 123 22.50 18.14 -23.93
N LEU A 124 21.81 18.28 -22.80
CA LEU A 124 22.44 18.19 -21.49
C LEU A 124 22.96 16.77 -21.19
N LEU A 125 22.20 15.74 -21.58
CA LEU A 125 22.60 14.34 -21.37
C LEU A 125 23.88 14.03 -22.16
N GLU A 126 23.89 14.34 -23.45
CA GLU A 126 25.05 14.06 -24.32
C GLU A 126 26.29 14.81 -23.82
N THR A 127 26.12 16.06 -23.41
CA THR A 127 27.20 16.90 -22.88
C THR A 127 27.75 16.32 -21.57
N ALA A 128 26.88 15.88 -20.66
CA ALA A 128 27.29 15.25 -19.40
C ALA A 128 28.11 13.98 -19.64
N LEU A 129 27.64 13.11 -20.55
CA LEU A 129 28.33 11.88 -20.91
C LEU A 129 29.71 12.16 -21.54
N GLN A 130 29.80 13.14 -22.45
CA GLN A 130 31.07 13.57 -23.05
C GLN A 130 32.05 14.17 -22.04
N ALA A 131 31.52 14.86 -21.03
CA ALA A 131 32.31 15.42 -19.92
C ALA A 131 32.69 14.38 -18.85
N ASN A 132 32.23 13.12 -18.98
CA ASN A 132 32.33 12.08 -17.96
C ASN A 132 31.75 12.52 -16.60
N LEU A 133 30.64 13.27 -16.64
CA LEU A 133 29.86 13.71 -15.49
C LEU A 133 28.61 12.86 -15.35
N SER A 134 28.10 12.73 -14.13
CA SER A 134 26.91 11.92 -13.85
C SER A 134 25.66 12.59 -14.44
N PRO A 135 24.91 11.94 -15.35
CA PRO A 135 23.65 12.47 -15.85
C PRO A 135 22.59 12.67 -14.75
N MET A 136 22.67 11.88 -13.67
CA MET A 136 21.77 11.99 -12.51
C MET A 136 21.98 13.29 -11.71
N ALA A 137 23.17 13.87 -11.78
CA ALA A 137 23.58 15.00 -10.96
C ALA A 137 23.79 16.29 -11.75
N ILE A 138 24.00 16.20 -13.07
CA ILE A 138 24.48 17.32 -13.87
C ILE A 138 23.59 18.56 -13.81
N GLU A 139 22.26 18.43 -13.83
CA GLU A 139 21.37 19.59 -13.75
C GLU A 139 21.49 20.31 -12.40
N ARG A 140 21.63 19.58 -11.30
CA ARG A 140 21.90 20.17 -9.98
C ARG A 140 23.23 20.93 -10.00
N ASP A 141 24.25 20.36 -10.61
CA ASP A 141 25.58 20.99 -10.68
C ASP A 141 25.52 22.28 -11.52
N LEU A 142 24.78 22.30 -12.64
CA LEU A 142 24.54 23.51 -13.44
C LEU A 142 23.81 24.60 -12.64
N LEU A 143 22.77 24.23 -11.88
CA LEU A 143 22.06 25.19 -11.04
C LEU A 143 22.98 25.78 -9.97
N GLN A 144 23.86 24.96 -9.38
CA GLN A 144 24.87 25.45 -8.42
C GLN A 144 25.90 26.38 -9.09
N TRP A 145 26.32 26.08 -10.32
CA TRP A 145 27.22 26.95 -11.08
C TRP A 145 26.55 28.26 -11.50
N GLU A 146 25.25 28.24 -11.79
CA GLU A 146 24.45 29.44 -12.04
C GLU A 146 24.29 30.29 -10.78
N GLU A 147 23.96 29.68 -9.63
CA GLU A 147 23.92 30.37 -8.33
C GLU A 147 25.26 30.99 -7.95
N ALA A 148 26.37 30.33 -8.32
CA ALA A 148 27.73 30.84 -8.13
C ALA A 148 28.15 31.89 -9.19
N GLY A 149 27.31 32.15 -10.19
CA GLY A 149 27.57 33.13 -11.26
C GLY A 149 28.62 32.71 -12.29
N TRP A 150 28.87 31.41 -12.47
CA TRP A 150 29.84 30.88 -13.44
C TRP A 150 29.24 30.66 -14.84
N ILE A 151 27.93 30.41 -14.88
CA ILE A 151 27.14 30.29 -16.10
C ILE A 151 25.80 31.01 -15.93
N ASN A 152 25.15 31.28 -17.06
CA ASN A 152 23.69 31.40 -17.13
C ASN A 152 23.12 30.12 -17.74
N TYR A 153 21.99 29.65 -17.21
CA TYR A 153 21.38 28.38 -17.60
C TYR A 153 19.88 28.55 -17.87
N ARG A 154 19.42 28.09 -19.05
CA ARG A 154 18.01 28.17 -19.46
C ARG A 154 17.55 26.83 -20.04
N PRO A 155 16.95 25.94 -19.24
CA PRO A 155 16.46 24.64 -19.71
C PRO A 155 15.17 24.76 -20.53
N SER A 156 14.95 23.84 -21.47
CA SER A 156 13.75 23.76 -22.30
C SER A 156 13.37 22.31 -22.62
N GLY A 157 12.07 22.01 -22.49
CA GLY A 157 11.53 20.65 -22.55
C GLY A 157 12.03 19.79 -21.39
N ARG A 158 11.36 18.67 -21.10
CA ARG A 158 11.82 17.69 -20.12
C ARG A 158 11.33 16.31 -20.51
N ASP A 159 12.22 15.34 -20.36
CA ASP A 159 11.94 13.93 -20.58
C ASP A 159 12.53 13.11 -19.44
N MET A 160 12.04 11.88 -19.27
CA MET A 160 12.48 11.02 -18.18
C MET A 160 13.91 10.59 -18.40
N LEU A 161 14.75 10.70 -17.37
CA LEU A 161 16.08 10.13 -17.37
C LEU A 161 16.02 8.75 -16.72
N LEU A 162 16.28 7.70 -17.50
CA LEU A 162 16.22 6.32 -17.04
C LEU A 162 17.60 5.66 -17.15
N GLU A 163 18.01 4.95 -16.11
CA GLU A 163 19.20 4.10 -16.09
C GLU A 163 18.78 2.64 -15.93
N LEU A 164 19.26 1.75 -16.81
CA LEU A 164 19.13 0.30 -16.63
C LEU A 164 20.20 -0.20 -15.67
N ARG A 165 19.75 -0.92 -14.64
CA ARG A 165 20.64 -1.59 -13.70
C ARG A 165 20.92 -3.02 -14.17
N ALA A 166 22.08 -3.54 -13.79
CA ALA A 166 22.34 -4.98 -13.92
C ALA A 166 21.28 -5.74 -13.11
N PRO A 167 20.51 -6.67 -13.72
CA PRO A 167 19.46 -7.37 -13.01
C PRO A 167 20.05 -8.15 -11.83
N PRO A 168 19.54 -7.97 -10.60
CA PRO A 168 19.98 -8.79 -9.49
C PRO A 168 19.56 -10.25 -9.72
N PRO A 169 20.29 -11.24 -9.13
CA PRO A 169 20.02 -12.66 -9.37
C PRO A 169 18.60 -13.09 -8.95
N ASP A 170 17.98 -12.36 -8.03
CA ASP A 170 16.64 -12.57 -7.49
C ASP A 170 15.58 -11.63 -8.11
N ALA A 171 15.88 -10.92 -9.21
CA ALA A 171 14.97 -9.92 -9.79
C ALA A 171 13.54 -10.42 -10.05
N ALA A 172 13.41 -11.66 -10.54
CA ALA A 172 12.10 -12.27 -10.79
C ALA A 172 11.30 -12.49 -9.49
N ALA A 173 11.97 -12.93 -8.42
CA ALA A 173 11.36 -13.10 -7.11
C ALA A 173 10.95 -11.73 -6.52
N ARG A 174 11.81 -10.71 -6.62
CA ARG A 174 11.51 -9.35 -6.16
C ARG A 174 10.27 -8.75 -6.81
N VAL A 175 10.13 -8.91 -8.13
CA VAL A 175 8.95 -8.44 -8.87
C VAL A 175 7.69 -9.19 -8.44
N ALA A 176 7.79 -10.52 -8.24
CA ALA A 176 6.66 -11.32 -7.76
C ALA A 176 6.21 -10.88 -6.35
N ASP A 177 7.15 -10.76 -5.41
CA ASP A 177 6.89 -10.32 -4.03
C ASP A 177 6.31 -8.91 -3.98
N LEU A 178 6.76 -8.01 -4.87
CA LEU A 178 6.24 -6.66 -4.97
C LEU A 178 4.77 -6.66 -5.42
N LEU A 179 4.46 -7.42 -6.46
CA LEU A 179 3.10 -7.53 -6.99
C LEU A 179 2.14 -8.17 -5.98
N GLU A 180 2.59 -9.21 -5.27
CA GLU A 180 1.81 -9.83 -4.20
C GLU A 180 1.52 -8.85 -3.06
N ARG A 181 2.54 -8.11 -2.60
CA ARG A 181 2.38 -7.06 -1.59
C ARG A 181 1.39 -5.99 -2.05
N HIS A 182 1.52 -5.52 -3.30
CA HIS A 182 0.62 -4.52 -3.86
C HIS A 182 -0.81 -5.05 -3.95
N GLU A 183 -1.03 -6.27 -4.45
CA GLU A 183 -2.36 -6.90 -4.50
C GLU A 183 -2.98 -7.06 -3.11
N THR A 184 -2.17 -7.45 -2.12
CA THR A 184 -2.59 -7.59 -0.73
C THR A 184 -3.06 -6.26 -0.16
N VAL A 185 -2.26 -5.19 -0.30
CA VAL A 185 -2.60 -3.84 0.19
C VAL A 185 -3.86 -3.31 -0.50
N GLN A 186 -3.96 -3.48 -1.82
CA GLN A 186 -5.14 -3.01 -2.56
C GLN A 186 -6.41 -3.76 -2.12
N SER A 187 -6.30 -5.08 -1.88
CA SER A 187 -7.41 -5.89 -1.38
C SER A 187 -7.83 -5.47 0.04
N GLN A 188 -6.85 -5.21 0.92
CA GLN A 188 -7.09 -4.70 2.27
C GLN A 188 -7.84 -3.37 2.24
N ARG A 189 -7.49 -2.43 1.35
CA ARG A 189 -8.21 -1.14 1.22
C ARG A 189 -9.69 -1.31 0.87
N VAL A 190 -10.03 -2.27 0.00
CA VAL A 190 -11.44 -2.57 -0.31
C VAL A 190 -12.15 -3.14 0.92
N ASP A 191 -11.47 -3.96 1.72
CA ASP A 191 -11.99 -4.48 2.98
C ASP A 191 -12.20 -3.37 4.01
N GLU A 192 -11.26 -2.43 4.14
CA GLU A 192 -11.34 -1.27 5.02
C GLU A 192 -12.50 -0.33 4.64
N ILE A 193 -12.64 0.03 3.36
CA ILE A 193 -13.75 0.85 2.88
C ILE A 193 -15.08 0.15 3.10
N ALA A 194 -15.15 -1.15 2.83
CA ALA A 194 -16.35 -1.94 3.09
C ALA A 194 -16.69 -2.00 4.58
N ALA A 195 -15.69 -2.18 5.45
CA ALA A 195 -15.85 -2.19 6.90
C ALA A 195 -16.32 -0.82 7.42
N TYR A 196 -15.75 0.28 6.93
CA TYR A 196 -16.22 1.63 7.22
C TYR A 196 -17.66 1.83 6.77
N ALA A 197 -18.01 1.39 5.56
CA ALA A 197 -19.35 1.59 5.03
C ALA A 197 -20.42 0.82 5.83
N GLN A 198 -20.10 -0.41 6.24
CA GLN A 198 -20.98 -1.32 6.98
C GLN A 198 -20.95 -1.14 8.49
N THR A 199 -20.04 -0.33 9.03
CA THR A 199 -19.92 -0.13 10.48
C THR A 199 -21.24 0.40 11.05
N ARG A 200 -21.63 -0.15 12.21
CA ARG A 200 -22.74 0.37 13.04
C ARG A 200 -22.24 1.20 14.22
N ARG A 201 -20.92 1.27 14.42
CA ARG A 201 -20.27 2.13 15.43
C ARG A 201 -20.14 3.56 14.88
N CYS A 202 -19.68 4.49 15.71
CA CYS A 202 -19.39 5.86 15.28
C CYS A 202 -18.46 5.87 14.05
N ARG A 203 -18.90 6.48 12.94
CA ARG A 203 -18.09 6.58 11.71
C ARG A 203 -16.84 7.42 11.94
N HIS A 204 -16.95 8.52 12.66
CA HIS A 204 -15.79 9.35 13.02
C HIS A 204 -14.81 8.59 13.91
N GLY A 205 -15.32 7.73 14.81
CA GLY A 205 -14.46 6.86 15.60
C GLY A 205 -13.72 5.81 14.78
N HIS A 206 -14.39 5.22 13.79
CA HIS A 206 -13.74 4.29 12.86
C HIS A 206 -12.63 4.96 12.05
N LEU A 207 -12.87 6.17 11.52
CA LEU A 207 -11.86 6.94 10.80
C LEU A 207 -10.69 7.36 11.71
N ASN A 208 -10.99 7.81 12.93
CA ASN A 208 -9.95 8.24 13.85
C ASN A 208 -9.03 7.07 14.23
N ALA A 209 -9.58 5.88 14.52
CA ALA A 209 -8.78 4.69 14.78
C ALA A 209 -7.95 4.26 13.55
N TYR A 210 -8.53 4.31 12.35
CA TYR A 210 -7.83 3.99 11.11
C TYR A 210 -6.63 4.90 10.84
N LEU A 211 -6.76 6.20 11.14
CA LEU A 211 -5.71 7.20 10.97
C LEU A 211 -4.73 7.29 12.15
N GLY A 212 -4.80 6.33 13.11
CA GLY A 212 -3.90 6.28 14.26
C GLY A 212 -4.26 7.21 15.43
N GLY A 213 -5.46 7.78 15.43
CA GLY A 213 -5.99 8.58 16.54
C GLY A 213 -6.63 7.73 17.64
N ARG A 214 -6.99 8.39 18.75
CA ARG A 214 -7.67 7.76 19.90
C ARG A 214 -8.98 7.06 19.53
N VAL A 215 -9.37 6.03 20.28
CA VAL A 215 -10.69 5.41 20.10
C VAL A 215 -11.77 6.40 20.51
N ILE A 216 -12.69 6.70 19.59
CA ILE A 216 -13.87 7.54 19.84
C ILE A 216 -15.11 6.65 19.72
N GLU A 217 -15.80 6.40 20.83
CA GLU A 217 -16.99 5.55 20.82
C GLU A 217 -18.22 6.23 20.21
N ARG A 218 -18.33 7.55 20.39
CA ARG A 218 -19.39 8.41 19.84
C ARG A 218 -18.83 9.77 19.48
N CYS A 219 -19.23 10.30 18.32
CA CYS A 219 -19.04 11.71 18.02
C CYS A 219 -20.22 12.47 18.63
N GLU A 220 -19.96 13.21 19.69
CA GLU A 220 -20.91 14.17 20.23
C GLU A 220 -20.72 15.52 19.53
N ALA A 221 -21.78 16.35 19.49
CA ALA A 221 -21.71 17.69 18.93
C ALA A 221 -20.80 18.65 19.74
N ALA A 222 -20.17 18.18 20.82
CA ALA A 222 -19.36 18.99 21.70
C ALA A 222 -18.01 19.38 21.06
N ASN A 223 -18.03 20.54 20.39
CA ASN A 223 -16.98 21.54 20.35
C ASN A 223 -15.58 21.11 19.85
N SER A 224 -15.37 21.21 18.55
CA SER A 224 -14.11 21.77 18.03
C SER A 224 -14.06 23.29 18.34
N ARG A 225 -13.99 23.66 19.62
CA ARG A 225 -13.70 25.05 20.06
C ARG A 225 -12.32 25.18 20.70
N ALA A 226 -11.34 24.41 20.20
CA ALA A 226 -9.94 24.65 20.53
C ALA A 226 -9.19 25.41 19.43
N ASN A 227 -9.80 25.69 18.27
CA ASN A 227 -9.16 26.57 17.28
C ASN A 227 -10.16 27.22 16.31
N SER A 228 -10.77 28.33 16.72
CA SER A 228 -11.25 29.33 15.76
C SER A 228 -11.38 30.67 16.48
N ARG A 229 -10.49 31.60 16.12
CA ARG A 229 -10.77 33.03 16.30
C ARG A 229 -12.17 33.29 15.74
N ALA A 230 -12.93 34.06 16.51
CA ALA A 230 -14.25 34.54 16.14
C ALA A 230 -14.26 34.99 14.68
N ASP A 231 -15.19 34.46 13.89
CA ASP A 231 -16.11 35.29 13.11
C ASP A 231 -17.29 34.45 12.62
N SER A 232 -18.46 35.03 12.84
CA SER A 232 -19.83 34.64 12.53
C SER A 232 -20.05 33.92 11.19
N TRP A 233 -20.70 32.76 11.26
CA TRP A 233 -21.81 32.39 10.37
C TRP A 233 -22.93 31.79 11.22
N ALA A 234 -23.85 32.67 11.63
CA ALA A 234 -25.13 32.30 12.18
C ALA A 234 -26.02 31.85 11.01
N ASP A 235 -26.02 30.55 10.72
CA ASP A 235 -27.14 29.84 10.09
C ASP A 235 -26.83 28.33 10.10
N GLY A 236 -27.68 27.56 10.77
CA GLY A 236 -27.67 26.10 10.74
C GLY A 236 -26.55 25.45 11.56
N GLN A 237 -26.75 25.32 12.88
CA GLN A 237 -25.97 24.42 13.71
C GLN A 237 -26.31 22.96 13.34
N ALA A 238 -25.75 22.49 12.22
CA ALA A 238 -25.83 21.10 11.82
C ALA A 238 -25.18 20.27 12.92
N ASP A 239 -25.94 19.36 13.52
CA ASP A 239 -25.43 18.30 14.36
C ASP A 239 -24.19 17.68 13.69
N SER A 240 -22.98 17.92 14.22
CA SER A 240 -21.70 17.37 13.71
C SER A 240 -21.57 15.86 13.98
N ARG A 241 -22.69 15.20 14.26
CA ARG A 241 -22.80 13.79 14.58
C ARG A 241 -22.93 13.01 13.27
N CYS A 242 -22.20 11.91 13.15
CA CYS A 242 -22.35 11.02 12.00
C CYS A 242 -23.73 10.36 11.99
N ASP A 243 -24.15 9.87 10.82
CA ASP A 243 -25.44 9.20 10.61
C ASP A 243 -25.71 8.03 11.59
N ASN A 244 -24.69 7.25 11.95
CA ASN A 244 -24.82 6.17 12.94
C ASN A 244 -25.10 6.71 14.36
N CYS A 245 -24.47 7.82 14.75
CA CYS A 245 -24.72 8.46 16.04
C CYS A 245 -26.08 9.20 16.06
N LEU A 246 -26.50 9.76 14.91
CA LEU A 246 -27.82 10.39 14.74
C LEU A 246 -28.95 9.36 14.85
N ARG A 247 -28.83 8.20 14.18
CA ARG A 247 -29.81 7.09 14.30
C ARG A 247 -29.94 6.62 15.74
N ARG A 248 -28.81 6.38 16.41
CA ARG A 248 -28.80 5.89 17.80
C ARG A 248 -29.39 6.87 18.81
N SER A 249 -29.40 8.18 18.51
CA SER A 249 -30.10 9.18 19.33
C SER A 249 -31.61 9.27 19.09
N LYS A 250 -32.11 8.75 17.97
CA LYS A 250 -33.56 8.58 17.72
C LYS A 250 -34.09 7.28 18.34
N ASP A 251 -33.23 6.27 18.44
CA ASP A 251 -33.54 4.95 19.03
C ASP A 251 -33.42 4.90 20.56
N SER A 252 -33.55 6.03 21.28
CA SER A 252 -33.68 6.06 22.75
C SER A 252 -35.06 5.57 23.20
N ALA A 253 -35.42 4.36 22.75
CA ALA A 253 -36.39 3.47 23.37
C ALA A 253 -35.60 2.48 24.28
N PRO A 254 -36.25 1.76 25.21
CA PRO A 254 -35.56 0.90 26.16
C PRO A 254 -34.72 -0.15 25.43
N ALA A 255 -33.71 -0.69 26.13
CA ALA A 255 -32.82 -1.74 25.66
C ALA A 255 -33.58 -2.80 24.83
N PRO A 256 -33.00 -3.27 23.70
CA PRO A 256 -33.68 -4.19 22.83
C PRO A 256 -34.10 -5.44 23.63
N PRO A 257 -35.30 -6.01 23.37
CA PRO A 257 -35.65 -7.31 23.92
C PRO A 257 -34.57 -8.30 23.51
N THR A 258 -34.18 -9.15 24.46
CA THR A 258 -33.24 -10.26 24.30
C THR A 258 -33.51 -10.98 22.98
N ALA A 259 -32.58 -10.85 22.04
CA ALA A 259 -32.58 -11.60 20.79
C ALA A 259 -32.35 -13.09 21.10
N PRO A 260 -32.87 -14.03 20.28
CA PRO A 260 -32.93 -15.45 20.61
C PRO A 260 -31.53 -16.04 20.78
N ASP A 261 -31.35 -16.92 21.79
CA ASP A 261 -30.18 -17.74 22.12
C ASP A 261 -28.96 -17.62 21.19
N LEU A 262 -28.28 -16.48 21.20
CA LEU A 262 -26.95 -16.37 20.61
C LEU A 262 -25.95 -16.88 21.65
N PRO A 263 -25.01 -17.75 21.25
CA PRO A 263 -24.08 -18.32 22.21
C PRO A 263 -23.29 -17.21 22.88
N ASN A 264 -23.19 -17.26 24.20
CA ASN A 264 -22.38 -16.31 24.96
C ASN A 264 -20.89 -16.46 24.57
N GLU A 265 -20.04 -15.53 25.00
CA GLU A 265 -18.64 -15.52 24.55
C GLU A 265 -17.87 -16.78 25.00
N ARG A 266 -18.22 -17.36 26.15
CA ARG A 266 -17.69 -18.65 26.61
C ARG A 266 -18.04 -19.78 25.64
N GLU A 267 -19.31 -19.87 25.25
CA GLU A 267 -19.81 -20.86 24.29
C GLU A 267 -19.16 -20.70 22.92
N GLN A 268 -18.82 -19.48 22.52
CA GLN A 268 -18.10 -19.22 21.28
C GLN A 268 -16.64 -19.68 21.34
N LEU A 269 -15.95 -19.46 22.46
CA LEU A 269 -14.59 -19.96 22.68
C LEU A 269 -14.58 -21.50 22.70
N LEU A 270 -15.55 -22.13 23.38
CA LEU A 270 -15.73 -23.59 23.35
C LEU A 270 -15.98 -24.11 21.94
N THR A 271 -16.81 -23.42 21.16
CA THR A 271 -17.08 -23.78 19.75
C THR A 271 -15.78 -23.80 18.92
N ILE A 272 -14.86 -22.88 19.17
CA ILE A 272 -13.54 -22.85 18.50
C ILE A 272 -12.71 -24.06 18.92
N LEU A 273 -12.62 -24.35 20.23
CA LEU A 273 -11.86 -25.49 20.73
C LEU A 273 -12.41 -26.83 20.21
N GLN A 274 -13.73 -27.00 20.19
CA GLN A 274 -14.39 -28.20 19.65
C GLN A 274 -14.14 -28.38 18.15
N CYS A 275 -14.06 -27.29 17.39
CA CYS A 275 -13.75 -27.32 15.96
C CYS A 275 -12.31 -27.78 15.69
N VAL A 276 -11.36 -27.34 16.53
CA VAL A 276 -9.97 -27.81 16.50
C VAL A 276 -9.86 -29.27 16.94
N GLU A 277 -10.60 -29.68 17.99
CA GLU A 277 -10.62 -31.07 18.46
C GLU A 277 -11.15 -32.04 17.40
N SER A 278 -12.22 -31.64 16.72
CA SER A 278 -12.89 -32.44 15.69
C SER A 278 -12.11 -32.46 14.36
N ALA A 279 -10.91 -31.84 14.30
CA ALA A 279 -10.12 -31.72 13.09
C ALA A 279 -9.36 -33.03 12.80
N PRO A 280 -9.48 -33.62 11.59
CA PRO A 280 -8.84 -34.89 11.28
C PRO A 280 -7.30 -34.80 11.15
N TRP A 281 -6.75 -33.60 10.93
CA TRP A 281 -5.30 -33.34 10.85
C TRP A 281 -4.96 -31.88 11.22
N SER A 282 -5.79 -31.29 12.08
CA SER A 282 -5.71 -29.89 12.51
C SER A 282 -5.95 -28.87 11.38
N TRP A 283 -6.29 -27.64 11.77
CA TRP A 283 -6.63 -26.57 10.81
C TRP A 283 -5.68 -25.39 10.93
N GLY A 284 -5.23 -24.87 9.79
CA GLY A 284 -4.58 -23.56 9.75
C GLY A 284 -5.58 -22.45 10.10
N ARG A 285 -5.10 -21.36 10.73
CA ARG A 285 -5.92 -20.24 11.22
C ARG A 285 -6.96 -19.73 10.21
N ARG A 286 -6.55 -19.50 8.96
CA ARG A 286 -7.44 -19.05 7.89
C ARG A 286 -8.52 -20.08 7.53
N THR A 287 -8.19 -21.37 7.57
CA THR A 287 -9.15 -22.45 7.30
C THR A 287 -10.13 -22.61 8.46
N LEU A 288 -9.63 -22.55 9.70
CA LEU A 288 -10.44 -22.59 10.92
C LEU A 288 -11.47 -21.44 10.95
N THR A 289 -11.04 -20.20 10.67
CA THR A 289 -11.95 -19.05 10.55
C THR A 289 -13.03 -19.29 9.50
N ARG A 290 -12.67 -19.85 8.33
CA ARG A 290 -13.64 -20.14 7.25
C ARG A 290 -14.64 -21.24 7.63
N ILE A 291 -14.20 -22.27 8.36
CA ILE A 291 -15.08 -23.34 8.86
C ILE A 291 -16.10 -22.74 9.83
N LEU A 292 -15.63 -22.06 10.87
CA LEU A 292 -16.47 -21.48 11.93
C LEU A 292 -17.47 -20.45 11.38
N ARG A 293 -17.10 -19.73 10.32
CA ARG A 293 -18.00 -18.76 9.67
C ARG A 293 -18.94 -19.36 8.64
N GLY A 294 -18.73 -20.61 8.24
CA GLY A 294 -19.54 -21.25 7.21
C GLY A 294 -19.24 -20.73 5.80
N ASP A 295 -18.01 -20.27 5.55
CA ASP A 295 -17.62 -19.63 4.29
C ASP A 295 -17.43 -20.68 3.17
N VAL A 296 -18.53 -21.04 2.50
CA VAL A 296 -18.56 -22.01 1.40
C VAL A 296 -18.05 -21.45 0.06
N LYS A 297 -18.00 -20.13 -0.10
CA LYS A 297 -17.70 -19.49 -1.39
C LYS A 297 -16.21 -19.60 -1.74
N SER A 298 -15.89 -20.39 -2.77
CA SER A 298 -14.60 -20.35 -3.46
C SER A 298 -14.55 -19.09 -4.33
N ARG A 299 -13.66 -18.14 -4.01
CA ARG A 299 -13.36 -16.98 -4.86
C ARG A 299 -12.44 -17.43 -6.01
N PRO A 300 -12.46 -16.78 -7.19
CA PRO A 300 -11.48 -17.07 -8.24
C PRO A 300 -10.05 -16.90 -7.70
N GLY A 301 -9.22 -17.94 -7.81
CA GLY A 301 -7.84 -17.97 -7.28
C GLY A 301 -7.70 -18.49 -5.83
N GLN A 302 -8.79 -18.83 -5.14
CA GLN A 302 -8.75 -19.35 -3.78
C GLN A 302 -9.14 -20.84 -3.73
N TYR A 303 -8.37 -21.66 -3.03
CA TYR A 303 -8.72 -23.08 -2.83
C TYR A 303 -10.05 -23.22 -2.07
N SER A 304 -10.90 -24.12 -2.59
CA SER A 304 -12.16 -24.50 -1.96
C SER A 304 -11.91 -25.02 -0.55
N LEU A 305 -12.81 -24.68 0.38
CA LEU A 305 -12.75 -25.25 1.72
C LEU A 305 -12.84 -26.77 1.65
N HIS A 306 -11.93 -27.47 2.32
CA HIS A 306 -11.85 -28.92 2.30
C HIS A 306 -13.16 -29.55 2.78
N GLN A 307 -13.59 -30.64 2.14
CA GLN A 307 -14.87 -31.31 2.42
C GLN A 307 -15.03 -31.65 3.90
N LYS A 308 -13.99 -32.21 4.54
CA LYS A 308 -13.98 -32.53 5.98
C LYS A 308 -14.25 -31.33 6.89
N GLY A 309 -13.87 -30.11 6.50
CA GLY A 309 -14.20 -28.90 7.25
C GLY A 309 -15.65 -28.46 7.11
N ARG A 310 -16.33 -28.85 6.02
CA ARG A 310 -17.77 -28.59 5.81
C ARG A 310 -18.66 -29.59 6.53
N GLU A 311 -18.15 -30.81 6.74
CA GLU A 311 -18.83 -31.90 7.45
C GLU A 311 -18.77 -31.75 8.98
N GLN A 312 -17.94 -30.84 9.51
CA GLN A 312 -17.86 -30.61 10.96
C GLN A 312 -19.14 -29.96 11.50
N ALA A 313 -19.56 -30.38 12.70
CA ALA A 313 -20.73 -29.83 13.38
C ALA A 313 -20.60 -28.31 13.67
N GLN A 314 -19.37 -27.81 13.82
CA GLN A 314 -19.06 -26.41 14.09
C GLN A 314 -19.03 -25.54 12.82
N PHE A 315 -19.26 -26.12 11.63
CA PHE A 315 -19.31 -25.36 10.39
C PHE A 315 -20.44 -24.32 10.43
N GLY A 316 -20.07 -23.04 10.31
CA GLY A 316 -21.03 -21.93 10.38
C GLY A 316 -21.54 -21.57 11.77
N ALA A 317 -21.06 -22.23 12.83
CA ALA A 317 -21.51 -21.98 14.20
C ALA A 317 -21.26 -20.53 14.68
N LEU A 318 -20.26 -19.86 14.10
CA LEU A 318 -19.93 -18.45 14.35
C LEU A 318 -20.21 -17.55 13.13
N ALA A 319 -21.16 -17.93 12.25
CA ALA A 319 -21.51 -17.13 11.07
C ALA A 319 -21.97 -15.70 11.41
N PHE A 320 -22.51 -15.50 12.62
CA PHE A 320 -22.93 -14.20 13.15
C PHE A 320 -21.75 -13.27 13.53
N ARG A 321 -20.53 -13.81 13.68
CA ARG A 321 -19.30 -13.04 13.95
C ARG A 321 -18.59 -12.68 12.63
N SER A 322 -17.83 -11.60 12.64
CA SER A 322 -16.94 -11.22 11.52
C SER A 322 -15.67 -12.09 11.52
N SER A 323 -14.95 -12.16 10.39
CA SER A 323 -13.69 -12.92 10.29
C SER A 323 -12.65 -12.42 11.27
N THR A 324 -12.52 -11.10 11.39
CA THR A 324 -11.63 -10.47 12.36
C THR A 324 -12.02 -10.77 13.81
N ALA A 325 -13.32 -10.82 14.12
CA ALA A 325 -13.77 -11.17 15.47
C ALA A 325 -13.48 -12.64 15.81
N VAL A 326 -13.68 -13.55 14.86
CA VAL A 326 -13.31 -14.97 15.04
C VAL A 326 -11.79 -15.13 15.14
N GLU A 327 -11.01 -14.41 14.34
CA GLU A 327 -9.54 -14.41 14.41
C GLU A 327 -9.03 -13.87 15.74
N GLN A 328 -9.66 -12.82 16.30
CA GLN A 328 -9.33 -12.29 17.61
C GLN A 328 -9.63 -13.29 18.74
N LEU A 329 -10.74 -14.03 18.67
CA LEU A 329 -11.03 -15.10 19.63
C LEU A 329 -10.00 -16.23 19.54
N ILE A 330 -9.62 -16.64 18.32
CA ILE A 330 -8.58 -17.65 18.10
C ILE A 330 -7.23 -17.15 18.66
N GLN A 331 -6.88 -15.89 18.44
CA GLN A 331 -5.65 -15.29 18.93
C GLN A 331 -5.62 -15.21 20.47
N ARG A 332 -6.75 -14.91 21.11
CA ARG A 332 -6.87 -14.92 22.57
C ARG A 332 -6.67 -16.32 23.16
N LEU A 333 -7.24 -17.34 22.53
CA LEU A 333 -7.04 -18.74 22.93
C LEU A 333 -5.59 -19.20 22.77
N GLU A 334 -4.91 -18.79 21.70
CA GLU A 334 -3.49 -19.08 21.50
C GLU A 334 -2.61 -18.34 22.52
N TYR A 335 -2.86 -17.05 22.73
CA TYR A 335 -2.10 -16.23 23.67
C TYR A 335 -2.24 -16.73 25.12
N ALA A 336 -3.45 -17.17 25.51
CA ALA A 336 -3.68 -17.76 26.81
C ALA A 336 -3.32 -19.26 26.90
N GLY A 337 -2.69 -19.83 25.87
CA GLY A 337 -2.13 -21.18 25.91
C GLY A 337 -3.14 -22.32 25.78
N PHE A 338 -4.37 -22.05 25.34
CA PHE A 338 -5.37 -23.08 25.03
C PHE A 338 -5.18 -23.69 23.63
N LEU A 339 -4.53 -22.95 22.72
CA LEU A 339 -4.14 -23.39 21.39
C LEU A 339 -2.64 -23.18 21.19
N GLU A 340 -2.02 -24.06 20.41
CA GLU A 340 -0.61 -23.94 20.02
C GLU A 340 -0.44 -24.06 18.51
N ALA A 341 0.41 -23.21 17.93
CA ALA A 341 0.74 -23.27 16.52
C ALA A 341 1.90 -24.24 16.26
N ARG A 342 1.63 -25.34 15.55
CA ARG A 342 2.65 -26.27 15.08
C ARG A 342 3.03 -25.97 13.62
N GLN A 343 4.33 -25.81 13.37
CA GLN A 343 4.87 -25.63 12.02
C GLN A 343 4.92 -26.96 11.26
N LEU A 344 4.54 -26.92 9.98
CA LEU A 344 4.62 -28.05 9.07
C LEU A 344 5.93 -28.04 8.27
N GLU A 345 6.42 -29.23 7.89
CA GLU A 345 7.69 -29.43 7.17
C GLU A 345 7.77 -28.71 5.81
N HIS A 346 6.63 -28.37 5.20
CA HIS A 346 6.54 -27.77 3.86
C HIS A 346 6.12 -26.29 3.85
N ARG A 347 6.39 -25.57 4.95
CA ARG A 347 5.90 -24.20 5.27
C ARG A 347 4.39 -24.13 5.52
N GLY A 348 4.02 -23.48 6.63
CA GLY A 348 2.64 -23.28 7.07
C GLY A 348 2.44 -23.76 8.51
N ALA A 349 1.52 -23.13 9.24
CA ALA A 349 1.22 -23.48 10.63
C ALA A 349 -0.23 -23.97 10.78
N VAL A 350 -0.41 -25.00 11.59
CA VAL A 350 -1.72 -25.52 12.03
C VAL A 350 -1.90 -25.28 13.52
N LEU A 351 -3.15 -25.15 13.96
CA LEU A 351 -3.48 -24.98 15.38
C LEU A 351 -3.87 -26.32 15.98
N ASP A 352 -3.18 -26.69 17.05
CA ASP A 352 -3.44 -27.88 17.86
C ASP A 352 -3.97 -27.47 19.25
N LEU A 353 -4.73 -28.36 19.88
CA LEU A 353 -5.15 -28.19 21.27
C LEU A 353 -4.01 -28.54 22.23
N THR A 354 -3.76 -27.64 23.18
CA THR A 354 -2.87 -27.92 24.31
C THR A 354 -3.58 -28.77 25.38
N PRO A 355 -2.87 -29.31 26.38
CA PRO A 355 -3.51 -29.94 27.53
C PRO A 355 -4.51 -29.02 28.25
N ALA A 356 -4.22 -27.72 28.34
CA ALA A 356 -5.13 -26.72 28.90
C ALA A 356 -6.38 -26.53 28.02
N GLY A 357 -6.22 -26.52 26.69
CA GLY A 357 -7.32 -26.51 25.73
C GLY A 357 -8.25 -27.71 25.87
N LYS A 358 -7.70 -28.91 26.08
CA LYS A 358 -8.49 -30.14 26.34
C LYS A 358 -9.21 -30.09 27.68
N ALA A 359 -8.54 -29.65 28.73
CA ALA A 359 -9.16 -29.48 30.04
C ALA A 359 -10.31 -28.44 30.01
N ALA A 360 -10.20 -27.40 29.19
CA ALA A 360 -11.25 -26.40 29.02
C ALA A 360 -12.51 -26.94 28.30
N LEU A 361 -12.38 -27.99 27.49
CA LEU A 361 -13.52 -28.67 26.87
C LEU A 361 -14.32 -29.50 27.89
N GLU A 362 -13.63 -30.09 28.87
CA GLU A 362 -14.25 -30.84 29.98
C GLU A 362 -14.77 -29.91 31.08
N ASN A 363 -14.05 -28.82 31.37
CA ASN A 363 -14.40 -27.81 32.36
C ASN A 363 -14.39 -26.39 31.76
N PRO A 364 -15.53 -25.92 31.19
CA PRO A 364 -15.67 -24.60 30.60
C PRO A 364 -15.31 -23.40 31.48
N ALA A 365 -15.30 -23.55 32.81
CA ALA A 365 -14.95 -22.47 33.74
C ALA A 365 -13.48 -22.02 33.58
N ALA A 366 -12.61 -22.86 33.01
CA ALA A 366 -11.22 -22.50 32.73
C ALA A 366 -11.08 -21.34 31.73
N LEU A 367 -12.14 -21.00 30.99
CA LEU A 367 -12.16 -19.88 30.04
C LEU A 367 -12.58 -18.55 30.68
N ASP A 368 -12.92 -18.52 31.97
CA ASP A 368 -13.50 -17.33 32.60
C ASP A 368 -12.53 -16.16 32.70
N ASP A 369 -11.23 -16.45 32.86
CA ASP A 369 -10.17 -15.43 32.87
C ASP A 369 -10.05 -14.71 31.52
N LEU A 370 -10.50 -15.34 30.43
CA LEU A 370 -10.56 -14.70 29.12
C LEU A 370 -11.75 -13.78 28.99
N LEU A 371 -12.83 -13.94 29.75
CA LEU A 371 -14.07 -13.17 29.59
C LEU A 371 -14.02 -11.79 30.26
N THR A 372 -13.07 -11.57 31.16
CA THR A 372 -12.88 -10.35 31.96
C THR A 372 -11.82 -9.39 31.41
N SER A 373 -11.15 -9.74 30.29
CA SER A 373 -10.01 -9.01 29.72
C SER A 373 -10.30 -8.22 28.44
#